data_AF-A0A7X6SXY5-F1
#
_entry.id   AF-A0A7X6SXY5-F1
#
_cell.length_a   1.000
_cell.length_b   1.000
_cell.length_c   1.000
_cell.angle_alpha   90.00
_cell.angle_beta   90.00
_cell.angle_gamma   90.00
#
_symmetry.space_group_name_H-M   'P 1'
#
loop_
_entity.id
_entity.type
_entity.pdbx_description
1 polymer ?
#
loop_
_entity_poly.entity_id
_entity_poly.type
_entity_poly.pdbx_seq_one_letter_code
_entity_poly.pdbx_strand_id
1 'polypeptide(L)' 'PVPGVEGFYLACGFSGHGFMLAPATAQMITEMILGEPLTIDVFDLDIGRFERRELVRESSVV' A
#
# COMPACT_ATOMS: atom_id res chain seq x y z
N PRO A 1 -1.95 -5.16 -4.97
CA PRO A 1 -2.49 -5.40 -6.34
C PRO A 1 -3.62 -4.42 -6.66
N VAL A 2 -3.74 -3.99 -7.93
CA VAL A 2 -4.84 -3.12 -8.36
C VAL A 2 -6.02 -3.95 -8.88
N PRO A 3 -7.23 -3.84 -8.29
CA PRO A 3 -8.40 -4.56 -8.77
C PRO A 3 -8.72 -4.24 -10.24
N GLY A 4 -9.02 -5.27 -11.03
CA GLY A 4 -9.39 -5.11 -12.44
C GLY A 4 -8.23 -4.86 -13.42
N VAL A 5 -6.98 -4.83 -12.95
CA VAL A 5 -5.79 -4.69 -13.81
C VAL A 5 -4.74 -5.72 -13.42
N GLU A 6 -4.66 -6.80 -14.20
CA GLU A 6 -3.73 -7.90 -13.95
C GLU A 6 -2.26 -7.44 -14.00
N GLY A 7 -1.46 -7.91 -13.05
CA GLY A 7 -0.03 -7.60 -12.98
C GLY A 7 0.31 -6.16 -12.58
N PHE A 8 -0.68 -5.33 -12.24
CA PHE A 8 -0.45 -3.94 -11.86
C PHE A 8 -0.46 -3.76 -10.33
N TYR A 9 0.59 -3.13 -9.81
CA TYR A 9 0.83 -2.92 -8.38
C TYR A 9 1.14 -1.45 -8.13
N LEU A 10 0.68 -0.93 -6.99
CA LEU A 10 0.89 0.46 -6.59
C LEU A 10 1.61 0.51 -5.25
N ALA A 11 2.68 1.29 -5.23
CA ALA A 11 3.42 1.70 -4.04
C ALA A 11 3.63 3.21 -4.16
N CYS A 12 2.66 3.99 -3.68
CA CYS A 12 2.61 5.44 -3.86
C CYS A 12 1.91 6.12 -2.67
N GLY A 13 1.91 7.46 -2.65
CA GLY A 13 1.20 8.22 -1.61
C GLY A 13 1.95 8.33 -0.27
N PHE A 14 3.27 8.09 -0.26
CA PHE A 14 4.08 8.08 0.98
C PHE A 14 4.26 9.43 1.68
N SER A 15 3.88 10.54 1.03
CA SER A 15 3.71 11.83 1.71
C SER A 15 4.93 12.27 2.54
N GLY A 16 6.12 12.25 1.93
CA GLY A 16 7.38 12.67 2.55
C GLY A 16 8.13 11.60 3.36
N HIS A 17 7.51 10.46 3.66
CA HIS A 17 8.10 9.41 4.52
C HIS A 17 8.54 8.16 3.76
N GLY A 18 8.47 8.18 2.43
CA GLY A 18 8.70 7.00 1.59
C GLY A 18 10.09 6.39 1.71
N PHE A 19 11.12 7.20 1.98
CA PHE A 19 12.50 6.69 2.09
C PHE A 19 12.68 5.76 3.29
N MET A 20 12.16 6.15 4.46
CA MET A 20 12.21 5.33 5.67
C MET A 20 11.37 4.05 5.52
N LEU A 21 10.24 4.13 4.79
CA LEU A 21 9.32 3.02 4.59
C LEU A 21 9.69 2.10 3.42
N ALA A 22 10.70 2.45 2.62
CA ALA A 22 11.03 1.74 1.39
C ALA A 22 11.32 0.23 1.60
N PRO A 23 12.09 -0.20 2.63
CA PRO A 23 12.37 -1.62 2.84
C PRO A 23 11.11 -2.44 3.13
N ALA A 24 10.28 -1.97 4.07
CA ALA A 24 9.03 -2.66 4.42
C ALA A 24 8.05 -2.68 3.23
N THR A 25 7.95 -1.57 2.50
CA THR A 25 7.08 -1.50 1.32
C THR A 25 7.51 -2.45 0.22
N ALA A 26 8.82 -2.54 -0.06
CA ALA A 26 9.36 -3.46 -1.07
C ALA A 26 9.07 -4.92 -0.73
N GLN A 27 9.17 -5.28 0.54
CA GLN A 27 8.80 -6.61 1.02
C GLN A 27 7.32 -6.90 0.75
N MET A 28 6.41 -6.01 1.15
CA MET A 28 4.97 -6.22 0.93
C MET A 28 4.62 -6.34 -0.56
N ILE A 29 5.22 -5.49 -1.41
CA ILE A 29 5.00 -5.55 -2.86
C ILE A 29 5.50 -6.87 -3.44
N THR A 30 6.64 -7.37 -2.97
CA THR A 30 7.20 -8.66 -3.42
C THR A 30 6.28 -9.82 -3.01
N GLU A 31 5.82 -9.85 -1.77
CA GLU A 31 4.87 -10.87 -1.27
C GLU A 31 3.58 -10.85 -2.10
N MET A 32 3.04 -9.67 -2.41
CA MET A 32 1.87 -9.53 -3.28
C MET A 32 2.11 -10.06 -4.70
N ILE A 33 3.30 -9.81 -5.27
CA ILE A 33 3.68 -10.29 -6.62
C ILE A 33 3.81 -11.82 -6.64
N LEU A 34 4.38 -12.40 -5.58
CA LEU A 34 4.59 -13.85 -5.46
C LEU A 34 3.33 -14.61 -5.01
N GLY A 35 2.27 -13.90 -4.61
CA GLY A 35 1.06 -14.51 -4.05
C GLY A 35 1.28 -15.10 -2.65
N GLU A 36 2.25 -14.56 -1.91
CA GLU A 36 2.58 -14.99 -0.56
C GLU A 36 1.71 -14.27 0.48
N PRO A 37 1.54 -14.84 1.68
CA PRO A 37 0.92 -14.14 2.80
C PRO A 37 1.69 -12.86 3.13
N LEU A 38 0.97 -11.77 3.40
CA LEU A 38 1.60 -10.52 3.81
C LEU A 38 2.22 -10.63 5.20
N THR A 39 3.46 -10.17 5.35
CA THR A 39 4.11 -10.09 6.67
C THR A 39 3.45 -9.03 7.56
N ILE A 40 2.94 -7.94 6.96
CA ILE A 40 2.20 -6.88 7.65
C ILE A 40 0.90 -6.64 6.89
N ASP A 41 -0.22 -6.59 7.60
CA ASP A 41 -1.50 -6.20 7.00
C ASP A 41 -1.48 -4.71 6.61
N VAL A 42 -1.75 -4.44 5.34
CA VAL A 42 -1.79 -3.10 4.75
C VAL A 42 -3.15 -2.77 4.13
N PHE A 43 -4.22 -3.46 4.54
CA PHE A 43 -5.57 -3.24 4.02
C PHE A 43 -6.03 -1.78 4.13
N ASP A 44 -5.74 -1.10 5.23
CA ASP A 44 -6.07 0.34 5.41
C ASP A 44 -5.32 1.29 4.46
N LEU A 45 -4.35 0.76 3.70
CA LEU A 45 -3.55 1.47 2.70
C LEU A 45 -3.89 1.07 1.26
N ASP A 46 -4.85 0.14 1.06
CA ASP A 46 -5.23 -0.32 -0.26
C ASP A 46 -6.05 0.74 -1.04
N ILE A 47 -6.08 0.63 -2.37
CA ILE A 47 -6.76 1.59 -3.25
C ILE A 47 -8.30 1.58 -3.09
N GLY A 48 -8.89 0.45 -2.72
CA GLY A 48 -10.31 0.30 -2.45
C GLY A 48 -10.78 1.03 -1.20
N ARG A 49 -9.89 1.44 -0.28
CA ARG A 49 -10.26 2.22 0.91
C ARG A 49 -11.03 3.50 0.58
N PHE A 50 -10.77 4.10 -0.59
CA PHE A 50 -11.47 5.30 -1.04
C PHE A 50 -12.93 5.01 -1.42
N GLU A 51 -13.19 3.86 -2.06
CA GLU A 51 -14.55 3.40 -2.39
C GLU A 51 -15.32 3.03 -1.11
N ARG A 52 -14.64 2.34 -0.18
CA ARG A 52 -15.19 1.97 1.13
C ARG A 52 -15.37 3.15 2.09
N ARG A 53 -14.82 4.33 1.76
CA ARG A 53 -14.78 5.55 2.59
C ARG A 53 -14.01 5.38 3.91
N GLU A 54 -13.06 4.46 3.94
CA GLU A 54 -12.15 4.18 5.05
C GLU A 54 -10.92 5.09 4.97
N LEU A 55 -11.14 6.40 5.16
CA LEU A 55 -10.08 7.39 5.01
C LEU A 55 -9.22 7.48 6.27
N VAL A 56 -7.94 7.14 6.15
CA VAL A 56 -6.92 7.44 7.16
C VAL A 56 -6.38 8.85 6.90
N ARG A 57 -6.66 9.79 7.79
CA ARG A 57 -6.10 11.15 7.72
C ARG A 57 -4.81 11.21 8.51
N GLU A 58 -3.72 11.42 7.79
CA GLU A 58 -2.43 11.67 8.41
C GLU A 58 -2.35 13.14 8.85
N SER A 59 -2.13 13.38 10.14
CA SER A 59 -2.01 14.74 10.71
C SER A 59 -0.62 15.35 10.53
N SER A 60 0.37 14.51 10.22
CA SER A 60 1.79 14.90 10.20
C SER A 60 2.30 15.25 8.79
N VAL A 61 1.40 15.24 7.80
CA VAL A 61 1.67 15.59 6.41
C VAL A 61 0.92 16.88 6.10
N VAL A 62 1.66 17.92 5.71
CA VAL A 62 1.15 19.23 5.26
C VAL A 62 0.96 19.29 3.75
#